data_AF-A0A7X5VTE4-F1
#
_entry.id   AF-A0A7X5VTE4-F1
#
_cell.length_a   1.000
_cell.length_b   1.000
_cell.length_c   1.000
_cell.angle_alpha   90.00
_cell.angle_beta   90.00
_cell.angle_gamma   90.00
#
_symmetry.space_group_name_H-M   'P 1'
#
loop_
_entity.id
_entity.type
_entity.pdbx_description
1 polymer ?
#
loop_
_entity_poly.entity_id
_entity_poly.type
_entity_poly.pdbx_seq_one_letter_code
_entity_poly.pdbx_strand_id
1 'polypeptide(L)'
;MGSSTDRNQALRLLNGLEMGGLDPSEGRVLAEDLDPVLVHVIVRFLREAYPATEPAARPVLERVVALTNAYPGIVAQAREGEADPITSWFTSEHTFAEFRHRGDVLIDLIVAKLES
;
A
#
# COMPACT_ATOMS: atom_id res chain seq x y z
N MET A 1 -17.35 13.20 -2.26
CA MET A 1 -16.95 12.43 -1.07
C MET A 1 -15.93 11.43 -1.59
N GLY A 2 -14.63 11.69 -1.48
CA GLY A 2 -13.62 10.85 -2.14
C GLY A 2 -12.27 10.92 -1.42
N SER A 3 -11.54 12.03 -1.59
CA SER A 3 -10.16 12.21 -1.11
C SER A 3 -9.86 11.77 0.32
N SER A 4 -10.62 12.31 1.27
CA SER A 4 -10.35 12.10 2.69
C SER A 4 -10.70 10.69 3.12
N THR A 5 -11.62 10.01 2.44
CA THR A 5 -12.01 8.63 2.79
C THR A 5 -10.97 7.66 2.27
N ASP A 6 -10.57 7.79 1.00
CA ASP A 6 -9.57 6.93 0.37
C ASP A 6 -8.21 7.09 1.05
N ARG A 7 -7.81 8.33 1.33
CA ARG A 7 -6.61 8.62 2.14
C ARG A 7 -6.67 7.93 3.50
N ASN A 8 -7.77 8.08 4.23
CA ASN A 8 -7.89 7.51 5.57
C ASN A 8 -7.92 5.98 5.54
N GLN A 9 -8.58 5.35 4.57
CA GLN A 9 -8.59 3.90 4.40
C GLN A 9 -7.20 3.38 4.00
N ALA A 10 -6.50 4.07 3.09
CA ALA A 10 -5.14 3.76 2.68
C ALA A 10 -4.17 3.82 3.87
N LEU A 11 -4.26 4.88 4.69
CA LEU A 11 -3.45 5.00 5.90
C LEU A 11 -3.77 3.91 6.93
N ARG A 12 -5.05 3.53 7.10
CA ARG A 12 -5.43 2.44 8.00
C ARG A 12 -4.87 1.10 7.53
N LEU A 13 -4.94 0.83 6.23
CA LEU A 13 -4.37 -0.39 5.64
C LEU A 13 -2.84 -0.40 5.80
N LEU A 14 -2.16 0.70 5.44
CA LEU A 14 -0.72 0.85 5.55
C LEU A 14 -0.23 0.64 6.98
N ASN A 15 -0.77 1.41 7.92
CA ASN A 15 -0.41 1.35 9.33
C ASN A 15 -0.71 -0.02 9.93
N GLY A 16 -1.83 -0.62 9.56
CA GLY A 16 -2.23 -1.95 10.02
C GLY A 16 -1.28 -3.06 9.58
N LEU A 17 -0.74 -2.97 8.37
CA LEU A 17 0.27 -3.91 7.86
C LEU A 17 1.66 -3.63 8.47
N GLU A 18 2.04 -2.37 8.58
CA GLU A 18 3.35 -1.94 9.07
C GLU A 18 3.50 -2.17 10.58
N MET A 19 2.60 -1.61 11.39
CA MET A 19 2.65 -1.69 12.86
C MET A 19 1.97 -2.95 13.40
N GLY A 20 1.14 -3.62 12.60
CA GLY A 20 0.27 -4.70 13.06
C GLY A 20 -1.04 -4.18 13.67
N GLY A 21 -1.89 -5.11 14.11
CA GLY A 21 -3.20 -4.78 14.68
C GLY A 21 -4.36 -4.73 13.69
N LEU A 22 -4.11 -5.13 12.43
CA LEU A 22 -5.14 -5.31 11.42
C LEU A 22 -5.36 -6.81 11.16
N ASP A 23 -6.60 -7.27 11.33
CA ASP A 23 -6.96 -8.63 10.94
C ASP A 23 -6.96 -8.77 9.40
N PRO A 24 -6.58 -9.91 8.82
CA PRO A 24 -6.60 -10.08 7.36
C PRO A 24 -7.95 -9.77 6.71
N SER A 25 -9.07 -10.08 7.36
CA SER A 25 -10.41 -9.77 6.84
C SER A 25 -10.72 -8.27 6.84
N GLU A 26 -10.27 -7.53 7.86
CA GLU A 26 -10.35 -6.07 7.89
C GLU A 26 -9.46 -5.46 6.81
N GLY A 27 -8.25 -5.98 6.64
CA GLY A 27 -7.33 -5.57 5.57
C GLY A 27 -7.90 -5.81 4.18
N ARG A 28 -8.66 -6.90 3.99
CA ARG A 28 -9.38 -7.17 2.74
C ARG A 28 -10.43 -6.11 2.45
N VAL A 29 -11.29 -5.81 3.42
CA VAL A 29 -12.35 -4.81 3.26
C VAL A 29 -11.75 -3.44 2.93
N LEU A 30 -10.68 -3.04 3.62
CA LEU A 30 -9.99 -1.79 3.31
C LEU A 30 -9.38 -1.81 1.90
N ALA A 31 -8.75 -2.90 1.48
CA ALA A 31 -8.13 -2.99 0.17
C ALA A 31 -9.16 -2.99 -0.98
N GLU A 32 -10.28 -3.68 -0.83
CA GLU A 32 -11.32 -3.77 -1.87
C GLU A 32 -12.00 -2.43 -2.18
N ASP A 33 -12.11 -1.55 -1.18
CA ASP A 33 -12.70 -0.23 -1.34
C ASP A 33 -11.70 0.82 -1.89
N LEU A 34 -10.41 0.50 -1.95
CA LEU A 34 -9.36 1.43 -2.38
C LEU A 34 -9.16 1.43 -3.90
N ASP A 35 -8.68 2.57 -4.41
CA ASP A 35 -8.16 2.65 -5.77
C ASP A 35 -7.02 1.61 -5.98
N PRO A 36 -7.01 0.87 -7.10
CA PRO A 36 -5.97 -0.11 -7.40
C PRO A 36 -4.54 0.43 -7.28
N VAL A 37 -4.30 1.70 -7.62
CA VAL A 37 -2.99 2.37 -7.49
C VAL A 37 -2.55 2.43 -6.04
N LEU A 38 -3.45 2.79 -5.12
CA LEU A 38 -3.15 2.83 -3.68
C LEU A 38 -2.83 1.45 -3.14
N VAL A 39 -3.57 0.43 -3.54
CA VAL A 39 -3.28 -0.96 -3.16
C VAL A 39 -1.91 -1.39 -3.66
N HIS A 40 -1.59 -1.12 -4.94
CA HIS A 40 -0.29 -1.41 -5.51
C HIS A 40 0.83 -0.71 -4.74
N VAL A 41 0.73 0.61 -4.57
CA VAL A 41 1.72 1.46 -3.90
C VAL A 41 1.97 0.96 -2.48
N ILE A 42 0.93 0.66 -1.69
CA ILE A 42 1.09 0.17 -0.31
C ILE A 42 1.82 -1.17 -0.28
N VAL A 43 1.39 -2.14 -1.09
CA VAL A 43 2.00 -3.48 -1.11
C VAL A 43 3.46 -3.41 -1.56
N ARG A 44 3.74 -2.59 -2.59
CA ARG A 44 5.09 -2.42 -3.12
C ARG A 44 5.99 -1.64 -2.16
N PHE A 45 5.50 -0.55 -1.59
CA PHE A 45 6.16 0.21 -0.55
C PHE A 45 6.63 -0.68 0.60
N LEU A 46 5.73 -1.48 1.16
CA LEU A 46 6.06 -2.34 2.30
C LEU A 46 7.09 -3.43 1.94
N ARG A 47 7.15 -3.87 0.69
CA ARG A 47 8.16 -4.85 0.23
C ARG A 47 9.53 -4.22 0.00
N GLU A 48 9.57 -2.99 -0.50
CA GLU A 48 10.82 -2.31 -0.84
C GLU A 48 11.43 -1.54 0.36
N ALA A 49 10.60 -0.87 1.15
CA ALA A 49 11.04 -0.10 2.30
C ALA A 49 11.45 -1.01 3.48
N TYR A 50 10.94 -2.24 3.55
CA TYR A 50 11.23 -3.23 4.59
C TYR A 50 11.91 -4.47 3.99
N PRO A 51 13.23 -4.40 3.69
CA PRO A 51 13.92 -5.51 3.05
C PRO A 51 14.02 -6.72 4.00
N ALA A 52 13.87 -7.93 3.46
CA ALA A 52 13.91 -9.18 4.23
C ALA A 52 15.24 -9.44 4.96
N THR A 53 16.30 -8.71 4.62
CA THR A 53 17.60 -8.72 5.31
C THR A 53 17.54 -8.07 6.69
N GLU A 54 16.52 -7.28 6.99
CA GLU A 54 16.32 -6.65 8.29
C GLU A 54 15.37 -7.48 9.17
N PRO A 55 15.79 -7.94 10.37
CA PRO A 55 14.92 -8.72 11.25
C PRO A 55 13.61 -8.02 11.61
N ALA A 56 13.63 -6.67 11.70
CA ALA A 56 12.45 -5.86 11.99
C ALA A 56 11.44 -5.79 10.83
N ALA A 57 11.87 -6.05 9.59
CA ALA A 57 11.00 -6.09 8.41
C ALA A 57 10.14 -7.36 8.36
N ARG A 58 10.61 -8.45 8.98
CA ARG A 58 9.98 -9.77 8.85
C ARG A 58 8.48 -9.78 9.24
N PRO A 59 8.05 -9.21 10.38
CA PRO A 59 6.63 -9.19 10.73
C PRO A 59 5.76 -8.41 9.73
N VAL A 60 6.30 -7.34 9.14
CA VAL A 60 5.61 -6.53 8.12
C VAL A 60 5.38 -7.38 6.87
N LEU A 61 6.44 -8.02 6.37
CA LEU A 61 6.38 -8.87 5.18
C LEU A 61 5.47 -10.08 5.39
N GLU A 62 5.51 -10.71 6.57
CA GLU A 62 4.61 -11.82 6.92
C GLU A 62 3.14 -11.41 6.86
N ARG A 63 2.77 -10.20 7.31
CA ARG A 63 1.40 -9.68 7.21
C ARG A 63 1.00 -9.38 5.76
N VAL A 64 1.88 -8.76 4.97
CA VAL A 64 1.63 -8.53 3.54
C VAL A 64 1.40 -9.86 2.81
N VAL A 65 2.21 -10.88 3.11
CA VAL A 65 2.06 -12.22 2.53
C VAL A 65 0.77 -12.89 3.02
N ALA A 66 0.45 -12.80 4.30
CA ALA A 66 -0.80 -13.36 4.85
C ALA A 66 -2.04 -12.76 4.17
N LEU A 67 -2.08 -11.44 3.99
CA LEU A 67 -3.17 -10.74 3.31
C LEU A 67 -3.28 -11.18 1.83
N THR A 68 -2.17 -11.14 1.10
CA THR A 68 -2.17 -11.44 -0.34
C THR A 68 -2.39 -12.91 -0.67
N ASN A 69 -1.99 -13.84 0.21
CA ASN A 69 -2.29 -15.27 0.08
C ASN A 69 -3.75 -15.59 0.43
N ALA A 70 -4.31 -14.95 1.47
CA ALA A 70 -5.69 -15.17 1.87
C ALA A 70 -6.69 -14.64 0.83
N TYR A 71 -6.34 -13.56 0.12
CA TYR A 71 -7.24 -12.88 -0.81
C TYR A 71 -6.56 -12.57 -2.14
N PRO A 72 -6.56 -13.52 -3.09
CA PRO A 72 -5.96 -13.35 -4.41
C PRO A 72 -6.52 -12.17 -5.22
N GLY A 73 -7.75 -11.73 -4.93
CA GLY A 73 -8.35 -10.53 -5.54
C GLY A 73 -7.52 -9.26 -5.29
N ILE A 74 -6.90 -9.13 -4.12
CA ILE A 74 -6.00 -8.01 -3.79
C ILE A 74 -4.76 -8.04 -4.68
N VAL A 75 -4.25 -9.23 -5.02
CA VAL A 75 -3.11 -9.36 -5.94
C VAL A 75 -3.50 -8.96 -7.36
N ALA A 76 -4.71 -9.32 -7.81
CA ALA A 76 -5.22 -8.88 -9.11
C ALA A 76 -5.37 -7.35 -9.16
N GLN A 77 -5.99 -6.77 -8.14
CA GLN A 77 -6.15 -5.32 -8.01
C GLN A 77 -4.80 -4.59 -7.94
N ALA A 78 -3.83 -5.10 -7.17
CA ALA A 78 -2.48 -4.52 -7.14
C ALA A 78 -1.76 -4.58 -8.49
N ARG A 79 -2.07 -5.56 -9.35
CA ARG A 79 -1.53 -5.62 -10.72
C ARG A 79 -2.21 -4.63 -11.65
N GLU A 80 -3.50 -4.35 -11.44
CA GLU A 80 -4.19 -3.29 -12.16
C GLU A 80 -3.58 -1.92 -11.83
N GLY A 81 -3.36 -1.64 -10.55
CA GLY A 81 -2.67 -0.42 -10.11
C GLY A 81 -1.22 -0.32 -10.61
N GLU A 82 -0.52 -1.44 -10.78
CA GLU A 82 0.83 -1.46 -11.35
C GLU A 82 0.86 -0.92 -12.79
N ALA A 83 -0.17 -1.22 -13.58
CA ALA A 83 -0.28 -0.81 -14.97
C ALA A 83 -0.72 0.65 -15.15
N ASP A 84 -1.11 1.32 -14.07
CA ASP A 84 -1.62 2.69 -14.11
C ASP A 84 -0.51 3.72 -14.42
N PRO A 85 -0.75 4.72 -15.27
CA PRO A 85 0.19 5.80 -15.55
C PRO A 85 0.69 6.54 -14.30
N ILE A 86 -0.11 6.63 -13.24
CA ILE A 86 0.28 7.26 -11.96
C ILE A 86 1.40 6.46 -11.29
N THR A 87 1.33 5.13 -11.31
CA THR A 87 2.43 4.27 -10.81
C THR A 87 3.71 4.49 -11.63
N SER A 88 3.59 4.58 -12.96
CA SER A 88 4.75 4.87 -13.82
C SER A 88 5.33 6.26 -13.56
N TRP A 89 4.48 7.28 -13.36
CA TRP A 89 4.91 8.62 -13.00
C TRP A 89 5.65 8.62 -11.66
N PHE A 90 5.07 8.01 -10.63
CA PHE A 90 5.66 7.95 -9.30
C PHE A 90 7.05 7.30 -9.36
N THR A 91 7.17 6.13 -9.97
CA THR A 91 8.44 5.39 -10.07
C THR A 91 9.49 6.06 -10.97
N SER A 92 9.11 7.05 -11.78
CA SER A 92 10.04 7.85 -12.58
C SER A 92 10.67 9.03 -11.82
N GLU A 93 9.99 9.51 -10.77
CA GLU A 93 10.41 10.67 -9.98
C GLU A 93 10.85 10.30 -8.56
N HIS A 94 10.37 9.16 -8.06
CA HIS A 94 10.46 8.75 -6.66
C HIS A 94 10.86 7.28 -6.50
N THR A 95 11.42 6.97 -5.34
CA THR A 95 11.69 5.59 -4.90
C THR A 95 10.90 5.27 -3.64
N PHE A 96 10.37 4.05 -3.51
CA PHE A 96 9.59 3.68 -2.32
C PHE A 96 10.41 3.76 -1.02
N ALA A 97 11.70 3.47 -1.08
CA ALA A 97 12.59 3.51 0.07
C ALA A 97 12.71 4.91 0.70
N GLU A 98 12.56 6.00 -0.07
CA GLU A 98 12.64 7.38 0.45
C GLU A 98 11.48 7.74 1.40
N PHE A 99 10.38 6.98 1.34
CA PHE A 99 9.21 7.16 2.18
C PHE A 99 9.19 6.25 3.41
N ARG A 100 10.30 5.55 3.70
CA ARG A 100 10.39 4.76 4.93
C ARG A 100 10.16 5.67 6.14
N HIS A 101 9.24 5.28 7.04
CA HIS A 101 8.77 6.09 8.17
C HIS A 101 8.01 7.38 7.78
N ARG A 102 7.66 7.55 6.50
CA ARG A 102 6.90 8.68 5.95
C ARG A 102 5.80 8.18 5.02
N GLY A 103 5.20 7.04 5.39
CA GLY A 103 4.14 6.40 4.62
C GLY A 103 2.92 7.29 4.43
N ASP A 104 2.65 8.20 5.37
CA ASP A 104 1.63 9.22 5.24
C ASP A 104 1.87 10.19 4.07
N VAL A 105 3.11 10.65 3.92
CA VAL A 105 3.50 11.53 2.81
C VAL A 105 3.39 10.82 1.46
N LEU A 106 3.74 9.52 1.43
CA LEU A 106 3.55 8.69 0.24
C LEU A 106 2.07 8.63 -0.18
N ILE A 107 1.18 8.31 0.78
CA ILE A 107 -0.25 8.24 0.50
C ILE A 107 -0.78 9.61 0.05
N ASP A 108 -0.36 10.69 0.70
CA ASP A 108 -0.79 12.05 0.33
C ASP A 108 -0.39 12.41 -1.09
N LEU A 109 0.82 12.03 -1.50
CA LEU A 109 1.32 12.28 -2.85
C LEU A 109 0.50 11.53 -3.91
N ILE A 110 0.21 10.25 -3.68
CA ILE A 110 -0.54 9.42 -4.63
C ILE A 110 -2.00 9.86 -4.70
N VAL A 111 -2.64 10.12 -3.56
CA VAL A 111 -4.03 10.63 -3.51
C VAL A 111 -4.13 11.98 -4.23
N ALA A 112 -3.19 12.90 -3.98
CA ALA A 112 -3.17 14.19 -4.69
C ALA A 112 -3.03 14.02 -6.21
N LYS A 113 -2.29 13.00 -6.66
CA LYS A 113 -2.13 12.69 -8.09
C LYS A 113 -3.38 12.05 -8.71
N LEU A 114 -4.10 11.21 -7.96
CA LEU A 114 -5.36 10.60 -8.42
C LEU A 114 -6.47 11.65 -8.59
N GLU A 115 -6.39 12.76 -7.88
CA GLU A 115 -7.39 13.84 -7.90
C GLU A 115 -7.13 14.97 -8.90
N SER A 116 -5.93 15.01 -9.48
CA SER A 116 -5.52 16.06 -10.44
C SER A 116 -6.00 15.77 -11.85
#